data_AF-A0A9D2UBA6-F1
#
_entry.id   AF-A0A9D2UBA6-F1
#
_cell.length_a   1.000
_cell.length_b   1.000
_cell.length_c   1.000
_cell.angle_alpha   90.00
_cell.angle_beta   90.00
_cell.angle_gamma   90.00
#
_symmetry.space_group_name_H-M   'P 1'
#
loop_
_entity.id
_entity.type
_entity.pdbx_description
1 polymer ?
#
loop_
_entity_poly.entity_id
_entity_poly.type
_entity_poly.pdbx_seq_one_letter_code
_entity_poly.pdbx_strand_id
1 'polypeptide(L)' 'MTTLAVVGATGQVGQVMRDLLQERNFPADQVRFFASSRSAGKELEFGGKKIVVEDVAATPTEELKGIDIALFSAGGA' A
#
# COMPACT_ATOMS: atom_id res chain seq x y z
N MET A 1 8.44 15.12 -2.89
CA MET A 1 7.14 14.47 -2.99
C MET A 1 7.36 13.04 -2.53
N THR A 2 6.80 12.63 -1.40
CA THR A 2 7.04 11.32 -0.77
C THR A 2 5.95 10.34 -1.18
N THR A 3 6.34 9.27 -1.86
CA THR A 3 5.50 8.14 -2.24
C THR A 3 5.67 7.00 -1.25
N LEU A 4 4.58 6.66 -0.55
CA LEU A 4 4.52 5.57 0.41
C LEU A 4 3.80 4.35 -0.20
N ALA A 5 4.38 3.18 -0.04
CA ALA A 5 3.76 1.90 -0.37
C ALA A 5 3.44 1.11 0.90
N VAL A 6 2.22 0.57 0.99
CA VAL A 6 1.87 -0.45 2.00
C VAL A 6 1.69 -1.79 1.29
N VAL A 7 2.60 -2.72 1.55
CA VAL A 7 2.60 -4.08 0.97
C VAL A 7 1.97 -5.04 1.96
N GLY A 8 0.95 -5.77 1.51
CA GLY A 8 0.05 -6.51 2.39
C GLY A 8 -1.12 -5.67 2.92
N ALA A 9 -1.52 -4.62 2.19
CA ALA A 9 -2.51 -3.62 2.60
C ALA A 9 -3.90 -4.20 2.96
N THR A 10 -4.23 -5.39 2.46
CA THR A 10 -5.51 -6.07 2.71
C THR A 10 -5.48 -7.05 3.89
N GLY A 11 -4.32 -7.31 4.48
CA GLY A 11 -4.17 -8.17 5.65
C GLY A 11 -4.51 -7.43 6.96
N GLN A 12 -4.64 -8.19 8.06
CA GLN A 12 -4.97 -7.62 9.38
C GLN A 12 -3.99 -6.53 9.82
N VAL A 13 -2.69 -6.82 9.72
CA VAL A 13 -1.65 -5.83 10.07
C VAL A 13 -1.60 -4.68 9.06
N GLY A 14 -1.80 -4.96 7.76
CA GLY A 14 -1.87 -3.91 6.74
C GLY A 14 -3.01 -2.93 6.96
N GLN A 15 -4.17 -3.39 7.43
CA GLN A 15 -5.26 -2.52 7.85
C GLN A 15 -4.85 -1.61 9.01
N VAL A 16 -4.30 -2.18 10.09
CA VAL A 16 -3.82 -1.40 11.24
C VAL A 16 -2.76 -0.38 10.83
N MET A 17 -1.85 -0.73 9.92
CA MET A 17 -0.87 0.21 9.37
C MET A 17 -1.54 1.38 8.66
N ARG A 18 -2.55 1.14 7.82
CA ARG A 18 -3.30 2.20 7.13
C ARG A 18 -4.01 3.13 8.12
N ASP A 19 -4.65 2.55 9.13
CA ASP A 19 -5.35 3.32 10.17
C ASP A 19 -4.36 4.22 10.93
N LEU A 20 -3.22 3.68 11.37
CA LEU A 20 -2.19 4.44 12.07
C LEU A 20 -1.56 5.54 11.21
N LEU A 21 -1.29 5.27 9.93
CA LEU A 21 -0.76 6.28 9.01
C LEU A 21 -1.72 7.48 8.88
N GLN A 22 -3.02 7.20 8.84
CA GLN A 22 -4.05 8.23 8.77
C GLN A 22 -4.20 8.98 10.10
N GLU A 23 -4.31 8.27 11.23
CA GLU A 23 -4.42 8.86 12.57
C GLU A 23 -3.25 9.78 12.91
N ARG A 24 -2.03 9.41 12.46
CA ARG A 24 -0.80 10.18 12.69
C ARG A 24 -0.58 11.29 11.68
N ASN A 25 -1.48 11.45 10.68
CA ASN A 25 -1.31 12.36 9.55
C ASN A 25 0.08 12.22 8.92
N PHE A 26 0.50 10.97 8.63
CA PHE A 26 1.82 10.72 8.07
C PHE A 26 1.99 11.51 6.76
N PRO A 27 3.09 12.27 6.58
CA PRO A 27 3.25 13.21 5.47
C PRO A 27 3.66 12.50 4.17
N ALA A 28 2.76 11.71 3.59
CA ALA A 28 2.90 11.14 2.26
C ALA A 28 2.09 11.95 1.24
N ASP A 29 2.72 12.30 0.12
CA ASP A 29 2.06 12.98 -0.99
C ASP A 29 1.27 11.99 -1.86
N GLN A 30 1.77 10.76 -1.98
CA GLN A 30 1.12 9.66 -2.69
C GLN A 30 1.18 8.39 -1.86
N VAL A 31 0.08 7.63 -1.87
CA VAL A 31 0.00 6.31 -1.24
C VAL A 31 -0.39 5.27 -2.27
N ARG A 32 0.34 4.15 -2.27
CA ARG A 32 0.07 2.97 -3.10
C ARG A 32 -0.16 1.75 -2.21
N PHE A 33 -1.11 0.91 -2.61
CA PHE A 33 -1.45 -0.31 -1.88
C PHE A 33 -1.12 -1.51 -2.72
N PHE A 34 -0.37 -2.44 -2.13
CA PHE A 34 0.00 -3.68 -2.77
C PHE A 34 -0.47 -4.87 -1.96
N ALA A 35 -0.88 -5.93 -2.65
CA ALA A 35 -1.18 -7.22 -2.06
C ALA A 35 -0.91 -8.35 -3.07
N SER A 36 -1.31 -9.58 -2.72
CA SER A 36 -1.30 -10.71 -3.66
C SER A 36 -2.30 -10.50 -4.81
N SER A 37 -2.09 -11.17 -5.94
CA SER A 37 -3.05 -11.31 -7.05
C SER A 37 -4.51 -11.51 -6.62
N ARG A 38 -4.77 -12.35 -5.61
CA ARG A 38 -6.14 -12.61 -5.07
C ARG A 38 -6.85 -11.38 -4.51
N SER A 39 -6.09 -10.37 -4.13
CA SER A 39 -6.59 -9.14 -3.50
C SER A 39 -6.43 -7.91 -4.39
N ALA A 40 -5.69 -8.02 -5.50
CA ALA A 40 -5.56 -6.95 -6.47
C ALA A 40 -6.94 -6.59 -7.08
N GLY A 41 -7.12 -5.31 -7.40
CA GLY A 41 -8.39 -4.76 -7.88
C GLY A 41 -9.40 -4.38 -6.79
N LYS A 42 -9.16 -4.75 -5.52
CA LYS A 42 -9.96 -4.22 -4.40
C LYS A 42 -9.72 -2.72 -4.24
N GLU A 43 -10.75 -1.99 -3.88
CA GLU A 43 -10.64 -0.58 -3.50
C GLU A 43 -10.57 -0.46 -1.98
N LEU A 44 -9.60 0.30 -1.47
CA LEU A 44 -9.44 0.60 -0.07
C LEU A 44 -9.54 2.11 0.16
N GLU A 45 -10.31 2.53 1.15
CA GLU A 45 -10.36 3.93 1.54
C GLU A 45 -9.11 4.34 2.33
N PHE A 46 -8.57 5.50 1.99
CA PHE A 46 -7.46 6.15 2.69
C PHE A 46 -7.48 7.65 2.43
N GLY A 47 -7.51 8.47 3.48
CA GLY A 47 -7.53 9.93 3.37
C GLY A 47 -8.71 10.47 2.54
N GLY A 48 -9.89 9.83 2.65
CA GLY A 48 -11.09 10.21 1.89
C GLY A 48 -11.06 9.86 0.40
N LYS A 49 -10.04 9.11 -0.06
CA LYS A 49 -9.91 8.62 -1.44
C LYS A 49 -10.00 7.10 -1.47
N LYS A 50 -10.49 6.57 -2.58
CA LYS A 50 -10.41 5.14 -2.88
C LYS A 50 -9.14 4.86 -3.67
N ILE A 51 -8.36 3.91 -3.18
CA ILE A 51 -7.09 3.49 -3.79
C ILE A 51 -7.24 2.03 -4.21
N VAL A 52 -7.00 1.75 -5.47
CA VAL A 52 -7.00 0.38 -6.01
C VAL A 52 -5.76 -0.36 -5.53
N VAL A 53 -5.96 -1.57 -5.03
CA VAL A 53 -4.87 -2.46 -4.61
C VAL A 53 -4.21 -3.08 -5.85
N GLU A 54 -2.91 -2.92 -5.94
CA GLU A 54 -2.04 -3.43 -7.00
C GLU A 54 -1.49 -4.81 -6.64
N ASP A 55 -1.25 -5.65 -7.65
CA ASP A 55 -0.55 -6.93 -7.45
C ASP A 55 0.96 -6.72 -7.48
N VAL A 56 1.61 -6.87 -6.32
CA VAL A 56 3.05 -6.63 -6.18
C VAL A 56 3.89 -7.52 -7.11
N ALA A 57 3.45 -8.73 -7.40
CA ALA A 57 4.20 -9.68 -8.23
C ALA A 57 4.03 -9.41 -9.72
N ALA A 58 2.93 -8.77 -10.12
CA ALA A 58 2.66 -8.39 -11.50
C ALA A 58 3.18 -6.99 -11.85
N THR A 59 3.51 -6.16 -10.85
CA THR A 59 4.07 -4.82 -11.07
C THR A 59 5.52 -4.89 -11.55
N PRO A 60 5.85 -4.33 -12.73
CA PRO A 60 7.23 -4.26 -13.21
C PRO A 60 8.14 -3.48 -12.25
N THR A 61 9.40 -3.93 -12.11
CA THR A 61 10.38 -3.27 -11.21
C THR A 61 10.57 -1.79 -11.52
N GLU A 62 10.47 -1.39 -12.79
CA GLU A 62 10.56 0.02 -13.20
C GLU A 62 9.45 0.88 -12.59
N GLU A 63 8.25 0.33 -12.42
CA GLU A 63 7.12 1.03 -11.79
C GLU A 63 7.25 1.11 -10.26
N LEU A 64 8.16 0.33 -9.66
CA LEU A 64 8.46 0.38 -8.23
C LEU A 64 9.54 1.43 -7.89
N LYS A 65 10.32 1.90 -8.87
CA LYS A 65 11.44 2.86 -8.65
C LYS A 65 11.02 4.22 -8.10
N GLY A 66 9.73 4.56 -8.13
CA GLY A 66 9.18 5.80 -7.58
C GLY A 66 8.68 5.72 -6.14
N ILE A 67 8.86 4.59 -5.46
CA ILE A 67 8.47 4.42 -4.06
C ILE A 67 9.63 4.83 -3.15
N ASP A 68 9.41 5.84 -2.31
CA ASP A 68 10.42 6.31 -1.35
C ASP A 68 10.45 5.45 -0.08
N ILE A 69 9.28 5.01 0.38
CA ILE A 69 9.12 4.21 1.60
C ILE A 69 8.16 3.07 1.30
N ALA A 70 8.54 1.85 1.67
CA ALA A 70 7.67 0.67 1.58
C ALA A 70 7.56 -0.02 2.94
N LEU A 71 6.32 -0.13 3.45
CA LEU A 71 6.00 -0.84 4.67
C LEU A 71 5.51 -2.24 4.32
N PHE A 72 6.26 -3.26 4.74
CA PHE A 72 5.95 -4.65 4.43
C PHE A 72 5.26 -5.33 5.61
N SER A 73 4.04 -5.80 5.33
CA SER A 73 3.33 -6.78 6.13
C SER A 73 2.71 -7.86 5.22
N ALA A 74 3.51 -8.33 4.27
CA ALA A 74 3.24 -9.54 3.52
C ALA A 74 4.11 -10.64 4.12
N GLY A 75 3.50 -11.70 4.66
CA GLY A 75 4.25 -12.79 5.30
C GLY A 75 5.32 -13.38 4.37
N GLY A 76 6.39 -13.93 4.95
CA GLY A 76 7.42 -14.65 4.19
C GLY A 76 6.96 -16.07 3.87
N ALA A 77 7.00 -16.43 2.59
CA ALA A 77 6.92 -17.81 2.11
C ALA A 77 7.95 -17.99 0.99
#